data_AF-A0A524B7A9-F1
#
_entry.id   AF-A0A524B7A9-F1
#
_cell.length_a   1.000
_cell.length_b   1.000
_cell.length_c   1.000
_cell.angle_alpha   90.00
_cell.angle_beta   90.00
_cell.angle_gamma   90.00
#
_symmetry.space_group_name_H-M   'P 1'
#
loop_
_entity.id
_entity.type
_entity.pdbx_description
1 polymer ?
#
loop_
_entity_poly.entity_id
_entity_poly.type
_entity_poly.pdbx_seq_one_letter_code
_entity_poly.pdbx_strand_id
1 'polypeptide(L)'
;MEERMGWALAILVAATSHLAAPPVDTADVDDFRRLMFSTPLLHFAVAAERQLPPQFDWTTDWCSAPMIGSTGRSFDFTLPCRRHDFAYRNAKRLPGEWTAPKRRRIDEQFRRDMIVTCSTRPIDQKVTCRSWAEVFFRAVRIAGGP
;
A
#
# COMPACT_ATOMS: atom_id res chain seq x y z
N MET A 1 64.51 22.99 46.22
CA MET A 1 63.80 21.70 46.24
C MET A 1 62.36 22.03 45.99
N GLU A 2 61.90 21.72 44.78
CA GLU A 2 60.61 22.13 44.21
C GLU A 2 59.75 20.86 44.10
N GLU A 3 58.64 20.77 44.83
CA GLU A 3 57.70 19.65 44.72
C GLU A 3 56.34 20.18 44.25
N ARG A 4 55.98 19.81 43.02
CA ARG A 4 54.81 20.28 42.27
C ARG A 4 53.53 19.57 42.74
N MET A 5 52.54 20.39 43.10
CA MET A 5 51.14 19.99 43.34
C MET A 5 50.46 19.56 42.03
N GLY A 6 50.20 18.26 41.85
CA GLY A 6 49.46 17.72 40.71
C GLY A 6 47.97 17.58 41.00
N TRP A 7 47.11 18.34 40.32
CA TRP A 7 45.67 18.12 40.29
C TRP A 7 45.30 17.35 39.01
N ALA A 8 44.84 16.11 39.17
CA ALA A 8 44.29 15.33 38.06
C ALA A 8 42.80 15.63 37.91
N LEU A 9 42.41 16.30 36.81
CA LEU A 9 41.01 16.44 36.41
C LEU A 9 40.57 15.15 35.69
N ALA A 10 39.66 14.40 36.30
CA ALA A 10 38.99 13.28 35.63
C ALA A 10 37.80 13.81 34.80
N ILE A 11 37.88 13.69 33.47
CA ILE A 11 36.80 14.03 32.55
C ILE A 11 35.87 12.83 32.44
N LEU A 12 34.66 12.92 33.01
CA LEU A 12 33.58 11.96 32.76
C LEU A 12 32.94 12.27 31.40
N VAL A 13 33.16 11.41 30.42
CA VAL A 13 32.44 11.45 29.13
C VAL A 13 31.14 10.66 29.29
N ALA A 14 30.01 11.36 29.38
CA ALA A 14 28.69 10.74 29.33
C ALA A 14 28.36 10.39 27.87
N ALA A 15 28.43 9.10 27.52
CA ALA A 15 27.99 8.60 26.22
C ALA A 15 26.46 8.53 26.19
N THR A 16 25.80 9.57 25.67
CA THR A 16 24.35 9.55 25.44
C THR A 16 24.05 8.69 24.20
N SER A 17 23.58 7.47 24.46
CA SER A 17 23.10 6.57 23.41
C SER A 17 21.71 7.04 22.97
N HIS A 18 21.64 7.93 21.98
CA HIS A 18 20.38 8.26 21.33
C HIS A 18 20.06 7.17 20.30
N LEU A 19 19.21 6.20 20.65
CA LEU A 19 18.48 5.44 19.63
C LEU A 19 17.53 6.43 18.94
N ALA A 20 17.93 6.93 17.77
CA ALA A 20 17.01 7.64 16.88
C ALA A 20 15.94 6.64 16.44
N ALA A 21 14.68 6.91 16.77
CA ALA A 21 13.57 6.21 16.14
C ALA A 21 13.71 6.35 14.62
N PRO A 22 13.47 5.30 13.82
CA PRO A 22 13.48 5.46 12.37
C PRO A 22 12.51 6.60 12.01
N PRO A 23 12.85 7.47 11.04
CA PRO A 23 11.93 8.50 10.62
C PRO A 23 10.64 7.80 10.18
N VAL A 24 9.54 8.14 10.86
CA VAL A 24 8.20 7.54 10.77
C VAL A 24 7.76 7.32 9.32
N ASP A 25 8.24 8.17 8.41
CA ASP A 25 8.00 8.10 6.97
C ASP A 25 8.52 6.85 6.26
N THR A 26 9.68 6.32 6.68
CA THR A 26 10.30 5.16 6.02
C THR A 26 9.56 3.86 6.34
N ALA A 27 9.14 3.70 7.59
CA ALA A 27 8.35 2.54 8.02
C ALA A 27 6.98 2.52 7.34
N ASP A 28 6.31 3.67 7.23
CA ASP A 28 5.01 3.77 6.55
C ASP A 28 5.13 3.49 5.05
N VAL A 29 6.20 3.95 4.39
CA VAL A 29 6.47 3.60 2.98
C VAL A 29 6.69 2.09 2.82
N ASP A 30 7.43 1.45 3.71
CA ASP A 30 7.70 0.02 3.64
C ASP A 30 6.43 -0.81 3.92
N ASP A 31 5.62 -0.42 4.91
CA ASP A 31 4.34 -1.06 5.21
C ASP A 31 3.33 -0.89 4.06
N PHE A 32 3.26 0.31 3.46
CA PHE A 32 2.46 0.56 2.27
C PHE A 32 2.87 -0.38 1.13
N ARG A 33 4.17 -0.47 0.82
CA ARG A 33 4.67 -1.32 -0.25
C ARG A 33 4.42 -2.80 0.04
N ARG A 34 4.56 -3.22 1.30
CA ARG A 34 4.25 -4.59 1.74
C ARG A 34 2.78 -4.92 1.53
N LEU A 35 1.86 -4.08 1.99
CA LEU A 35 0.41 -4.26 1.85
C LEU A 35 -0.04 -4.28 0.38
N MET A 36 0.57 -3.43 -0.45
CA MET A 36 0.23 -3.32 -1.87
C MET A 36 0.81 -4.44 -2.72
N PHE A 37 2.09 -4.75 -2.55
CA PHE A 37 2.83 -5.51 -3.58
C PHE A 37 3.37 -6.86 -3.09
N SER A 38 3.38 -7.11 -1.79
CA SER A 38 3.93 -8.34 -1.19
C SER A 38 2.91 -9.11 -0.34
N THR A 39 1.68 -8.61 -0.23
CA THR A 39 0.62 -9.23 0.56
C THR A 39 -0.42 -9.86 -0.38
N PRO A 40 -0.78 -11.14 -0.21
CA PRO A 40 -1.89 -11.74 -0.94
C PRO A 40 -3.19 -10.95 -0.72
N LEU A 41 -4.05 -10.87 -1.73
CA LEU A 41 -5.26 -10.04 -1.68
C LEU A 41 -6.16 -10.36 -0.48
N LEU A 42 -6.33 -11.64 -0.13
CA LEU A 42 -7.12 -12.04 1.04
C LEU A 42 -6.48 -11.61 2.37
N HIS A 43 -5.15 -11.61 2.48
CA HIS A 43 -4.46 -11.12 3.68
C HIS A 43 -4.56 -9.60 3.78
N PHE A 44 -4.51 -8.89 2.65
CA PHE A 44 -4.81 -7.46 2.61
C PHE A 44 -6.24 -7.19 3.07
N ALA A 45 -7.22 -8.00 2.65
CA ALA A 45 -8.61 -7.84 3.06
C ALA A 45 -8.76 -7.92 4.59
N VAL A 46 -8.09 -8.88 5.24
CA VAL A 46 -8.05 -9.00 6.71
C VAL A 46 -7.44 -7.75 7.36
N ALA A 47 -6.32 -7.25 6.83
CA ALA A 47 -5.70 -6.02 7.32
C ALA A 47 -6.64 -4.80 7.18
N ALA A 48 -7.31 -4.69 6.04
CA ALA A 48 -8.24 -3.61 5.76
C ALA A 48 -9.49 -3.67 6.63
N GLU A 49 -10.06 -4.86 6.88
CA GLU A 49 -11.18 -5.06 7.82
C GLU A 49 -10.82 -4.60 9.24
N ARG A 50 -9.59 -4.86 9.66
CA ARG A 50 -9.07 -4.46 10.97
C ARG A 50 -8.55 -3.02 11.00
N GLN A 51 -8.44 -2.37 9.84
CA GLN A 51 -7.81 -1.06 9.68
C GLN A 51 -6.42 -0.99 10.29
N LEU A 52 -5.60 -2.02 10.01
CA LEU A 52 -4.23 -2.14 10.53
C LEU A 52 -3.21 -2.12 9.40
N PRO A 53 -2.18 -1.25 9.45
CA PRO A 53 -1.92 -0.24 10.49
C PRO A 53 -2.90 0.97 10.47
N PRO A 54 -3.24 1.56 11.64
CA PRO A 54 -4.30 2.58 11.75
C PRO A 54 -3.92 3.97 11.20
N GLN A 55 -2.62 4.22 10.95
CA GLN A 55 -2.17 5.48 10.36
C GLN A 55 -2.53 5.62 8.88
N PHE A 56 -2.85 4.52 8.19
CA PHE A 56 -3.30 4.58 6.81
C PHE A 56 -4.80 4.92 6.72
N ASP A 57 -5.16 5.51 5.59
CA ASP A 57 -6.54 5.74 5.22
C ASP A 57 -7.11 4.49 4.56
N TRP A 58 -8.03 3.86 5.30
CA TRP A 58 -8.75 2.66 4.91
C TRP A 58 -10.13 2.94 4.32
N THR A 59 -10.47 4.21 4.09
CA THR A 59 -11.76 4.56 3.46
C THR A 59 -11.79 4.07 2.02
N THR A 60 -12.98 3.71 1.53
CA THR A 60 -13.18 3.19 0.18
C THR A 60 -14.56 3.61 -0.32
N ASP A 61 -14.62 3.98 -1.59
CA ASP A 61 -15.83 4.16 -2.39
C ASP A 61 -16.05 2.96 -3.33
N TRP A 62 -15.32 1.89 -3.06
CA TRP A 62 -15.27 0.64 -3.81
C TRP A 62 -14.86 0.90 -5.25
N CYS A 63 -15.52 0.28 -6.23
CA CYS A 63 -15.05 0.37 -7.61
C CYS A 63 -15.40 1.68 -8.33
N SER A 64 -16.11 2.62 -7.69
CA SER A 64 -16.50 3.94 -8.25
C SER A 64 -16.98 3.89 -9.71
N ALA A 65 -17.67 2.80 -10.05
CA ALA A 65 -18.14 2.47 -11.38
C ALA A 65 -19.68 2.56 -11.40
N PRO A 66 -20.28 3.75 -11.58
CA PRO A 66 -21.70 3.99 -11.32
C PRO A 66 -22.65 3.09 -12.12
N MET A 67 -22.24 2.67 -13.32
CA MET A 67 -23.06 1.81 -14.18
C MET A 67 -22.81 0.30 -14.00
N ILE A 68 -21.62 -0.08 -13.53
CA ILE A 68 -21.18 -1.49 -13.50
C ILE A 68 -21.16 -2.03 -12.05
N GLY A 69 -20.91 -1.16 -11.07
CA GLY A 69 -20.74 -1.50 -9.66
C GLY A 69 -19.48 -2.32 -9.38
N SER A 70 -19.39 -2.84 -8.15
CA SER A 70 -18.27 -3.70 -7.72
C SER A 70 -18.46 -5.18 -8.05
N THR A 71 -19.71 -5.58 -8.31
CA THR A 71 -20.10 -6.97 -8.50
C THR A 71 -20.98 -7.12 -9.73
N GLY A 72 -20.81 -8.22 -10.45
CA GLY A 72 -21.70 -8.61 -11.54
C GLY A 72 -21.84 -10.12 -11.62
N ARG A 73 -22.64 -10.61 -12.58
CA ARG A 73 -22.91 -12.06 -12.74
C ARG A 73 -21.66 -12.92 -12.82
N SER A 74 -20.57 -12.40 -13.39
CA SER A 74 -19.33 -13.14 -13.65
C SER A 74 -18.13 -12.66 -12.85
N PHE A 75 -18.27 -11.64 -11.99
CA PHE A 75 -17.14 -11.05 -11.26
C PHE A 75 -17.57 -10.46 -9.92
N ASP A 76 -16.59 -10.33 -9.02
CA ASP A 76 -16.67 -9.53 -7.81
C ASP A 76 -15.30 -8.90 -7.64
N PHE A 77 -15.22 -7.58 -7.83
CA PHE A 77 -14.00 -6.82 -7.71
C PHE A 77 -13.98 -5.93 -6.47
N THR A 78 -14.85 -6.18 -5.49
CA THR A 78 -14.92 -5.44 -4.23
C THR A 78 -13.55 -5.40 -3.53
N LEU A 79 -12.88 -6.55 -3.37
CA LEU A 79 -11.55 -6.60 -2.74
C LEU A 79 -10.43 -5.96 -3.60
N PRO A 80 -10.32 -6.25 -4.91
CA PRO A 80 -9.41 -5.52 -5.79
C PRO A 80 -9.57 -3.99 -5.72
N CYS A 81 -10.80 -3.49 -5.79
CA CYS A 81 -11.08 -2.04 -5.76
C CYS A 81 -10.74 -1.44 -4.40
N ARG A 82 -11.08 -2.13 -3.30
CA ARG A 82 -10.69 -1.69 -1.96
C ARG A 82 -9.17 -1.51 -1.82
N ARG A 83 -8.38 -2.39 -2.43
CA ARG A 83 -6.92 -2.27 -2.42
C ARG A 83 -6.41 -1.14 -3.31
N HIS A 84 -7.05 -0.92 -4.45
CA HIS A 84 -6.73 0.19 -5.34
C HIS A 84 -7.01 1.55 -4.68
N ASP A 85 -8.14 1.69 -3.99
CA ASP A 85 -8.49 2.89 -3.23
C ASP A 85 -7.49 3.17 -2.11
N PHE A 86 -7.17 2.15 -1.31
CA PHE A 86 -6.12 2.23 -0.29
C PHE A 86 -4.81 2.75 -0.89
N ALA A 87 -4.43 2.22 -2.06
CA ALA A 87 -3.22 2.65 -2.75
C ALA A 87 -3.26 4.14 -3.12
N TYR A 88 -4.34 4.59 -3.76
CA TYR A 88 -4.49 5.96 -4.25
C TYR A 88 -4.63 7.00 -3.13
N ARG A 89 -5.29 6.63 -2.03
CA ARG A 89 -5.51 7.51 -0.87
C ARG A 89 -4.21 7.71 -0.08
N ASN A 90 -3.38 6.67 0.03
CA ASN A 90 -2.15 6.73 0.84
C ASN A 90 -0.90 7.13 0.04
N ALA A 91 -0.76 6.72 -1.23
CA ALA A 91 0.42 7.07 -2.03
C ALA A 91 0.62 8.58 -2.18
N LYS A 92 -0.47 9.38 -2.20
CA LYS A 92 -0.43 10.85 -2.23
C LYS A 92 0.18 11.48 -0.98
N ARG A 93 0.13 10.77 0.15
CA ARG A 93 0.56 11.23 1.46
C ARG A 93 1.96 10.74 1.83
N LEU A 94 2.46 9.71 1.12
CA LEU A 94 3.75 9.10 1.37
C LEU A 94 4.84 9.67 0.43
N PRO A 95 6.02 10.03 0.94
CA PRO A 95 7.08 10.64 0.15
C PRO A 95 7.51 9.77 -1.01
N GLY A 96 7.54 10.39 -2.19
CA GLY A 96 7.97 9.75 -3.41
C GLY A 96 7.07 8.64 -3.93
N GLU A 97 5.98 8.23 -3.24
CA GLU A 97 5.06 7.19 -3.71
C GLU A 97 4.07 7.69 -4.78
N TRP A 98 3.89 9.02 -4.89
CA TRP A 98 3.02 9.63 -5.90
C TRP A 98 3.76 10.09 -7.16
N THR A 99 4.03 9.15 -8.07
CA THR A 99 4.61 9.44 -9.40
C THR A 99 3.93 8.61 -10.50
N ALA A 100 4.00 9.07 -11.75
CA ALA A 100 3.42 8.34 -12.89
C ALA A 100 3.84 6.84 -12.96
N PRO A 101 5.13 6.48 -12.83
CA PRO A 101 5.55 5.08 -12.80
C PRO A 101 4.95 4.28 -11.63
N LYS A 102 4.83 4.89 -10.45
CA LYS A 102 4.28 4.21 -9.26
C LYS A 102 2.77 4.03 -9.33
N ARG A 103 2.04 5.02 -9.84
CA ARG A 103 0.60 4.89 -10.10
C ARG A 103 0.31 3.80 -11.14
N ARG A 104 1.12 3.72 -12.20
CA ARG A 104 1.05 2.61 -13.16
C ARG A 104 1.26 1.25 -12.50
N ARG A 105 2.20 1.16 -11.56
CA ARG A 105 2.44 -0.07 -10.79
C ARG A 105 1.26 -0.43 -9.88
N ILE A 106 0.58 0.56 -9.30
CA ILE A 106 -0.66 0.38 -8.54
C ILE A 106 -1.77 -0.15 -9.46
N ASP A 107 -1.98 0.44 -10.63
CA ASP A 107 -3.01 0.00 -11.59
C ASP A 107 -2.74 -1.43 -12.09
N GLU A 108 -1.48 -1.77 -12.33
CA GLU A 108 -1.07 -3.13 -12.70
C GLU A 108 -1.32 -4.13 -11.56
N GLN A 109 -1.11 -3.73 -10.30
CA GLN A 109 -1.46 -4.55 -9.15
C GLN A 109 -2.98 -4.77 -9.05
N PHE A 110 -3.79 -3.72 -9.29
CA PHE A 110 -5.24 -3.83 -9.35
C PHE A 110 -5.70 -4.82 -10.43
N ARG A 111 -5.10 -4.76 -11.63
CA ARG A 111 -5.35 -5.75 -12.68
C ARG A 111 -5.03 -7.18 -12.22
N ARG A 112 -3.86 -7.40 -11.60
CA ARG A 112 -3.46 -8.71 -11.08
C ARG A 112 -4.45 -9.24 -10.05
N ASP A 113 -4.98 -8.38 -9.19
CA ASP A 113 -5.94 -8.75 -8.15
C ASP A 113 -7.25 -9.21 -8.73
N MET A 114 -7.77 -8.48 -9.73
CA MET A 114 -8.95 -8.90 -10.45
C MET A 114 -8.74 -10.24 -11.15
N ILE A 115 -7.58 -10.48 -11.77
CA ILE A 115 -7.26 -11.75 -12.42
C ILE A 115 -7.18 -12.91 -11.40
N VAL A 116 -6.57 -12.69 -10.23
CA VAL A 116 -6.55 -13.66 -9.13
C VAL A 116 -7.98 -13.97 -8.68
N THR A 117 -8.83 -12.96 -8.48
CA THR A 117 -10.24 -13.18 -8.14
C THR A 117 -11.00 -13.93 -9.23
N CYS A 118 -10.67 -13.72 -10.51
CA CYS A 118 -11.26 -14.49 -11.61
C CYS A 118 -10.83 -15.96 -11.61
N SER A 119 -9.68 -16.31 -11.03
CA SER A 119 -9.19 -17.70 -11.02
C SER A 119 -10.06 -18.64 -10.17
N THR A 120 -10.73 -18.09 -9.16
CA THR A 120 -11.62 -18.83 -8.24
C THR A 120 -13.05 -18.98 -8.78
N ARG A 121 -13.36 -18.37 -9.93
CA ARG A 121 -14.69 -18.44 -10.55
C ARG A 121 -14.94 -19.77 -11.25
N PRO A 122 -16.23 -20.16 -11.42
CA PRO A 122 -16.63 -21.26 -12.31
C PRO A 122 -16.05 -21.11 -13.71
N ILE A 123 -15.75 -22.24 -14.36
CA ILE A 123 -15.03 -22.28 -15.66
C ILE A 123 -15.75 -21.45 -16.73
N ASP A 124 -17.08 -21.51 -16.78
CA ASP A 124 -17.93 -20.76 -17.71
C ASP A 124 -17.92 -19.24 -17.47
N GLN A 125 -17.46 -18.78 -16.30
CA GLN A 125 -17.37 -17.36 -15.94
C GLN A 125 -15.95 -16.81 -16.04
N LYS A 126 -14.90 -17.65 -16.06
CA LYS A 126 -13.49 -17.20 -16.00
C LYS A 126 -13.14 -16.25 -17.14
N VAL A 127 -13.57 -16.56 -18.37
CA VAL A 127 -13.28 -15.73 -19.55
C VAL A 127 -13.94 -14.36 -19.41
N THR A 128 -15.25 -14.33 -19.11
CA THR A 128 -16.01 -13.09 -18.93
C THR A 128 -15.48 -12.25 -17.77
N CYS A 129 -15.10 -12.88 -16.66
CA CYS A 129 -14.48 -12.21 -15.53
C CYS A 129 -13.18 -11.49 -15.94
N ARG A 130 -12.30 -12.18 -16.68
CA ARG A 130 -11.05 -11.59 -17.18
C ARG A 130 -11.31 -10.44 -18.15
N SER A 131 -12.33 -10.54 -19.01
CA SER A 131 -12.74 -9.43 -19.87
C SER A 131 -13.17 -8.21 -19.04
N TRP A 132 -13.94 -8.40 -17.96
CA TRP A 132 -14.27 -7.32 -17.03
C TRP A 132 -13.02 -6.74 -16.37
N ALA A 133 -12.07 -7.58 -15.93
CA ALA A 133 -10.81 -7.10 -15.35
C ALA A 133 -10.05 -6.15 -16.28
N GLU A 134 -10.04 -6.44 -17.59
CA GLU A 134 -9.44 -5.52 -18.59
C GLU A 134 -10.21 -4.21 -18.72
N VAL A 135 -11.55 -4.25 -18.69
CA VAL A 135 -12.39 -3.04 -18.75
C VAL A 135 -12.08 -2.12 -17.57
N PHE A 136 -12.09 -2.66 -16.34
CA PHE A 136 -11.76 -1.90 -15.13
C PHE A 136 -10.33 -1.35 -15.16
N PHE A 137 -9.35 -2.17 -15.56
CA PHE A 137 -7.97 -1.74 -15.68
C PHE A 137 -7.81 -0.59 -16.68
N ARG A 138 -8.41 -0.69 -17.86
CA ARG A 138 -8.36 0.38 -18.86
C ARG A 138 -9.02 1.65 -18.37
N ALA A 139 -10.16 1.55 -17.67
CA ALA A 139 -10.84 2.69 -17.10
C ALA A 139 -9.94 3.47 -16.11
N VAL A 140 -9.27 2.78 -15.17
CA VAL A 140 -8.36 3.46 -14.22
C VAL A 140 -7.12 4.03 -14.90
N ARG A 141 -6.60 3.40 -15.96
CA ARG A 141 -5.49 3.96 -16.76
C ARG A 141 -5.87 5.25 -17.48
N ILE A 142 -7.10 5.34 -17.97
CA ILE A 142 -7.62 6.55 -18.63
C ILE A 142 -7.88 7.64 -17.58
N ALA A 143 -8.57 7.31 -16.49
CA ALA A 143 -8.93 8.28 -15.44
C ALA A 143 -7.73 8.77 -14.61
N GLY A 144 -6.76 7.90 -14.37
CA GLY A 144 -5.56 8.21 -13.59
C GLY A 144 -4.55 9.08 -14.33
N GLY A 145 -4.55 9.10 -15.66
CA GLY A 145 -3.52 9.76 -16.46
C GLY A 145 -2.18 8.99 -16.51
N PRO A 146 -1.18 9.49 -17.26
CA PRO A 146 0.07 8.78 -17.55
C PRO A 146 0.84 8.27 -16.32
#